data_AF-B3JPY8-F1
#
_entry.id   AF-B3JPY8-F1
#
_cell.length_a   1.000
_cell.length_b   1.000
_cell.length_c   1.000
_cell.angle_alpha   90.00
_cell.angle_beta   90.00
_cell.angle_gamma   90.00
#
_symmetry.space_group_name_H-M   'P 1'
#
loop_
_entity.id
_entity.type
_entity.pdbx_description
1 polymer ?
#
loop_
_entity_poly.entity_id
_entity_poly.type
_entity_poly.pdbx_seq_one_letter_code
_entity_poly.pdbx_strand_id
1 'polypeptide(L)' 'MFEGKVTAISEATGSKYPLVPTDNSAGNFVKVQQRIPVRIDIINISEEDAQHLRAGMMVETEALRK' A
#
# COMPACT_ATOMS: atom_id res chain seq x y z
N MET A 1 4.46 7.23 18.12
CA MET A 1 4.27 7.65 16.71
C MET A 1 5.53 7.26 15.98
N PHE A 2 5.42 6.47 14.90
CA PHE A 2 6.59 5.99 14.17
C PHE A 2 6.83 6.86 12.94
N GLU A 3 8.08 7.22 12.68
CA GLU A 3 8.46 7.87 11.45
C GLU A 3 8.84 6.81 10.42
N GLY A 4 8.30 6.93 9.21
CA GLY A 4 8.52 5.96 8.14
C GLY A 4 8.86 6.65 6.83
N LYS A 5 9.71 6.02 6.04
CA LYS A 5 10.01 6.44 4.66
C LYS A 5 9.44 5.41 3.70
N VAL A 6 8.70 5.89 2.70
CA VAL A 6 8.27 5.05 1.58
C VAL A 6 9.51 4.70 0.75
N THR A 7 9.87 3.42 0.72
CA THR A 7 11.05 2.94 0.00
C THR A 7 10.69 2.24 -1.31
N ALA A 8 9.46 1.73 -1.42
CA ALA A 8 8.96 1.20 -2.68
C ALA A 8 7.45 1.40 -2.84
N ILE A 9 7.04 1.62 -4.08
CA ILE A 9 5.65 1.59 -4.52
C ILE A 9 5.61 0.56 -5.64
N SER A 10 4.78 -0.48 -5.49
CA SER A 10 4.70 -1.51 -6.52
C SER A 10 3.99 -0.97 -7.75
N GLU A 11 4.67 -0.96 -8.89
CA GLU A 11 4.07 -0.64 -10.20
C GLU A 11 3.22 -1.79 -10.76
N ALA A 12 3.41 -3.00 -10.22
CA ALA A 12 2.66 -4.20 -10.58
C ALA A 12 1.50 -4.38 -9.60
N THR A 13 0.35 -3.81 -9.94
CA THR A 13 -0.92 -4.22 -9.34
C THR A 13 -1.57 -5.22 -10.28
N GLY A 14 -2.23 -6.27 -9.76
CA GLY A 14 -2.93 -7.27 -10.58
C GLY A 14 -4.00 -6.67 -11.52
N SER A 15 -4.44 -5.44 -11.24
CA SER A 15 -5.33 -4.65 -12.11
C SER A 15 -4.67 -4.06 -13.36
N LYS A 16 -3.34 -3.96 -13.44
CA LYS A 16 -2.61 -3.40 -14.59
C LYS A 16 -2.45 -4.42 -15.72
N TYR A 17 -2.46 -5.72 -15.39
CA TYR A 17 -2.32 -6.83 -16.33
C TYR A 17 -3.36 -7.93 -16.05
N PRO A 18 -4.66 -7.64 -16.18
CA PRO A 18 -5.67 -8.69 -16.04
C PRO A 18 -5.51 -9.70 -17.18
N LEU A 19 -5.56 -11.00 -16.85
CA LEU A 19 -5.55 -12.09 -17.84
C LEU A 19 -6.71 -11.99 -18.84
N VAL A 20 -7.84 -11.43 -18.39
CA VAL A 20 -9.02 -11.15 -19.21
C VAL A 20 -9.35 -9.68 -19.05
N PRO A 21 -9.30 -8.87 -20.14
CA PRO A 21 -9.75 -7.49 -20.06
C PRO A 21 -11.24 -7.47 -19.69
N THR A 22 -11.62 -6.59 -18.77
CA THR A 22 -13.03 -6.34 -18.47
C THR A 22 -13.71 -5.80 -19.72
N ASP A 23 -14.63 -6.57 -20.29
CA ASP A 23 -15.48 -6.14 -21.41
C ASP A 23 -16.46 -5.06 -20.93
N ASN A 24 -16.20 -3.83 -21.37
CA ASN A 24 -16.96 -2.63 -21.06
C ASN A 24 -17.78 -2.12 -22.27
N SER A 25 -18.00 -2.96 -23.28
CA SER A 25 -18.75 -2.63 -24.51
C SER A 25 -20.24 -2.32 -24.27
N ALA A 26 -20.79 -2.70 -23.11
CA ALA A 26 -22.18 -2.48 -22.72
C ALA A 26 -22.43 -1.20 -21.90
N GLY A 27 -21.41 -0.36 -21.66
CA GLY A 27 -21.58 0.92 -20.96
C GLY A 27 -21.70 0.86 -19.42
N ASN A 28 -21.45 -0.31 -18.80
CA ASN A 28 -21.41 -0.44 -17.34
C ASN A 28 -20.03 -0.05 -16.81
N PHE A 29 -19.86 1.20 -16.40
CA PHE A 29 -18.65 1.68 -15.71
C PHE A 29 -18.70 1.28 -14.23
N VAL A 30 -18.04 0.18 -13.86
CA VAL A 30 -17.83 -0.17 -12.45
C VAL A 30 -16.57 0.52 -11.94
N LYS A 31 -16.69 1.35 -10.91
CA LYS A 31 -15.54 1.97 -10.23
C LYS A 31 -14.81 0.90 -9.42
N VAL A 32 -13.71 0.39 -9.95
CA VAL A 32 -12.84 -0.55 -9.24
C VAL A 32 -11.83 0.23 -8.41
N GLN A 33 -11.77 -0.02 -7.11
CA GLN A 33 -10.67 0.50 -6.28
C GLN A 33 -9.39 -0.28 -6.58
N GLN A 34 -8.37 0.43 -7.04
CA GLN A 34 -7.03 -0.13 -7.22
C GLN A 34 -6.24 0.02 -5.93
N ARG A 35 -5.89 -1.10 -5.32
CA ARG A 35 -4.97 -1.12 -4.18
C ARG A 35 -3.54 -1.18 -4.70
N ILE A 36 -2.73 -0.20 -4.29
CA ILE A 36 -1.32 -0.12 -4.65
C ILE A 36 -0.51 -0.52 -3.42
N PRO A 37 0.20 -1.65 -3.44
CA PRO A 37 1.09 -2.03 -2.35
C PRO A 37 2.21 -0.99 -2.21
N VAL A 38 2.42 -0.52 -0.98
CA VAL A 38 3.54 0.35 -0.61
C VAL A 38 4.38 -0.34 0.44
N ARG A 39 5.70 -0.17 0.35
CA ARG A 39 6.63 -0.56 1.39
C ARG A 39 7.10 0.68 2.13
N ILE A 40 6.93 0.66 3.44
CA ILE A 40 7.37 1.71 4.35
C ILE A 40 8.43 1.09 5.26
N ASP A 41 9.65 1.63 5.22
CA ASP A 41 10.68 1.27 6.18
C ASP A 41 10.64 2.28 7.33
N ILE A 42 10.59 1.79 8.56
CA ILE A 42 10.57 2.62 9.77
C ILE A 42 11.98 3.18 10.00
N ILE A 43 12.07 4.47 10.26
CA ILE A 43 13.33 5.17 10.54
C ILE A 43 13.34 5.69 11.97
N ASN A 44 14.53 5.95 12.52
CA ASN A 44 14.71 6.54 13.85
C ASN A 44 14.02 5.77 14.99
N ILE A 45 13.88 4.44 14.87
CA ILE A 45 13.22 3.61 15.89
C ILE A 45 14.15 3.37 17.08
N SER A 46 13.64 3.53 18.30
CA SER A 46 14.35 3.14 19.52
C SER A 46 14.29 1.62 19.73
N GLU A 47 15.23 1.05 20.49
CA GLU A 47 15.21 -0.39 20.80
C GLU A 47 13.95 -0.80 21.60
N GLU A 48 13.47 0.08 22.47
CA GLU A 48 12.25 -0.13 23.25
C GLU A 48 11.01 -0.13 22.34
N ASP A 49 10.91 0.83 21.41
CA ASP A 49 9.82 0.91 20.44
C ASP A 49 9.81 -0.29 19.47
N ALA A 50 11.00 -0.77 19.07
CA ALA A 50 11.11 -1.96 18.23
C ALA A 50 10.57 -3.22 18.90
N GLN A 51 10.70 -3.32 20.23
CA GLN A 51 10.14 -4.43 21.01
C GLN A 51 8.61 -4.40 21.09
N HIS A 52 7.97 -3.28 20.77
CA HIS A 52 6.51 -3.18 20.70
C HIS A 52 5.94 -3.63 19.34
N LEU A 53 6.76 -3.76 18.30
CA LEU A 53 6.31 -4.18 16.97
C LEU A 53 6.38 -5.71 16.81
N ARG A 54 5.34 -6.29 16.20
CA ARG A 54 5.28 -7.71 15.83
C ARG A 54 4.72 -7.86 14.42
N ALA A 55 5.15 -8.92 13.74
CA ALA A 55 4.60 -9.29 12.45
C ALA A 55 3.08 -9.55 12.57
N GLY A 56 2.31 -9.07 11.60
CA GLY A 56 0.85 -9.21 11.57
C GLY A 56 0.08 -8.10 12.30
N MET A 57 0.76 -7.14 12.93
CA MET A 57 0.10 -5.96 13.48
C MET A 57 -0.55 -5.12 12.38
N MET A 58 -1.77 -4.68 12.64
CA MET A 58 -2.45 -3.67 11.85
C MET A 58 -2.00 -2.29 12.30
N VAL A 59 -1.81 -1.37 11.36
CA VAL A 59 -1.40 0.00 11.64
C VAL A 59 -2.28 0.96 10.86
N GLU A 60 -2.53 2.13 11.43
CA GLU A 60 -3.06 3.27 10.72
C GLU A 60 -1.89 4.18 10.33
N THR A 61 -1.86 4.61 9.08
CA THR A 61 -0.75 5.39 8.53
C THR A 61 -1.29 6.57 7.74
N GLU A 62 -0.72 7.75 7.96
CA GLU A 62 -0.99 8.93 7.15
C GLU A 62 0.25 9.26 6.33
N ALA A 63 0.08 9.44 5.03
CA ALA A 63 1.17 9.81 4.12
C ALA A 63 1.07 11.31 3.81
N LEU A 64 2.13 12.06 4.12
CA LEU A 64 2.23 13.47 3.76
C LEU A 64 2.54 13.61 2.26
N ARG A 65 1.64 14.27 1.53
CA ARG A 65 1.90 14.67 0.14
C ARG A 65 2.81 15.89 0.14
N LYS A 66 3.98 15.78 -0.51
CA LYS A 66 4.79 16.96 -0.87
C LYS A 66 4.24 17.61 -2.14
#